data_AF-A0A7Z9XJZ9-F1
#
_entry.id   AF-A0A7Z9XJZ9-F1
#
_cell.length_a   1.000
_cell.length_b   1.000
_cell.length_c   1.000
_cell.angle_alpha   90.00
_cell.angle_beta   90.00
_cell.angle_gamma   90.00
#
_symmetry.space_group_name_H-M   'P 1'
#
loop_
_entity.id
_entity.type
_entity.pdbx_description
1 polymer ?
#
loop_
_entity_poly.entity_id
_entity_poly.type
_entity_poly.pdbx_seq_one_letter_code
_entity_poly.pdbx_strand_id
1 'polypeptide(L)'
;MSPQTFTQKAISRAAGLEAVDVGQIVTVRPHRILSHDNSAAIRRIFQRFGVDRVHEPDRLIIVLDHAAPAPTPLHARNHAEIRAFVRKQGIRHFFDVGRGICHQVVGEEALILPGQMILGADSHTTHHGWLGAFGAGIGRSEVAALWATGEIWLRVPEAIRIELRGRLRPGVTAKDLGLWILRVLGQDGATYRALEFAGEGVGSLSIEARMALPNLMAEAGAKNAYLPPD
;
A
#
# COMPACT_ATOMS: atom_id res chain seq x y z
N MET A 1 -4.90 -10.91 -27.20
CA MET A 1 -5.24 -10.60 -25.79
C MET A 1 -5.88 -9.22 -25.74
N SER A 2 -6.91 -9.04 -24.92
CA SER A 2 -7.51 -7.72 -24.70
C SER A 2 -6.54 -6.79 -23.97
N PRO A 3 -6.58 -5.47 -24.21
CA PRO A 3 -5.77 -4.51 -23.46
C PRO A 3 -5.99 -4.65 -21.94
N GLN A 4 -4.91 -4.70 -21.17
CA GLN A 4 -4.96 -4.79 -19.70
C GLN A 4 -4.77 -3.41 -19.03
N THR A 5 -5.49 -3.19 -17.92
CA THR A 5 -5.29 -2.05 -17.03
C THR A 5 -3.92 -2.13 -16.34
N PHE A 6 -3.49 -1.03 -15.69
CA PHE A 6 -2.27 -1.09 -14.88
C PHE A 6 -2.40 -2.14 -13.78
N THR A 7 -3.54 -2.14 -13.09
CA THR A 7 -3.79 -3.05 -11.97
C THR A 7 -3.69 -4.51 -12.39
N GLN A 8 -4.27 -4.89 -13.54
CA GLN A 8 -4.12 -6.25 -14.09
C GLN A 8 -2.65 -6.59 -14.36
N LYS A 9 -1.89 -5.68 -14.99
CA LYS A 9 -0.46 -5.90 -15.30
C LYS A 9 0.40 -6.03 -14.03
N ALA A 10 0.11 -5.25 -12.99
CA ALA A 10 0.83 -5.34 -11.72
C ALA A 10 0.55 -6.66 -11.00
N ILE A 11 -0.71 -7.11 -11.01
CA ILE A 11 -1.11 -8.39 -10.42
C ILE A 11 -0.54 -9.58 -11.21
N SER A 12 -0.64 -9.58 -12.56
CA SER A 12 -0.10 -10.68 -13.38
C SER A 12 1.40 -10.83 -13.18
N ARG A 13 2.15 -9.72 -13.14
CA ARG A 13 3.58 -9.71 -12.82
C ARG A 13 3.88 -10.30 -11.44
N ALA A 14 3.15 -9.88 -10.41
CA ALA A 14 3.35 -10.38 -9.05
C ALA A 14 2.92 -11.86 -8.89
N ALA A 15 2.07 -12.38 -9.78
CA ALA A 15 1.66 -13.77 -9.85
C ALA A 15 2.55 -14.64 -10.77
N GLY A 16 3.49 -14.04 -11.51
CA GLY A 16 4.29 -14.76 -12.51
C GLY A 16 3.49 -15.22 -13.73
N LEU A 17 2.41 -14.51 -14.06
CA LEU A 17 1.51 -14.80 -15.18
C LEU A 17 1.67 -13.76 -16.29
N GLU A 18 1.40 -14.16 -17.54
CA GLU A 18 1.42 -13.24 -18.69
C GLU A 18 0.26 -12.23 -18.63
N ALA A 19 -0.93 -12.69 -18.24
CA ALA A 19 -2.15 -11.90 -18.13
C ALA A 19 -3.06 -12.47 -17.04
N VAL A 20 -4.07 -11.68 -16.65
CA VAL A 20 -5.09 -12.03 -15.66
C VAL A 20 -6.42 -11.36 -16.01
N ASP A 21 -7.53 -12.02 -15.69
CA ASP A 21 -8.88 -11.51 -15.93
C ASP A 21 -9.47 -10.89 -14.67
N VAL A 22 -10.33 -9.89 -14.84
CA VAL A 22 -11.09 -9.29 -13.73
C VAL A 22 -11.92 -10.38 -13.04
N GLY A 23 -11.86 -10.40 -11.70
CA GLY A 23 -12.54 -11.40 -10.88
C GLY A 23 -11.75 -12.70 -10.69
N GLN A 24 -10.67 -12.94 -11.47
CA GLN A 24 -9.79 -14.08 -11.25
C GLN A 24 -9.12 -13.98 -9.87
N ILE A 25 -9.03 -15.10 -9.16
CA ILE A 25 -8.24 -15.20 -7.93
C ILE A 25 -6.88 -15.78 -8.31
N VAL A 26 -5.82 -15.08 -7.94
CA VAL A 26 -4.43 -15.48 -8.22
C VAL A 26 -3.60 -15.45 -6.95
N THR A 27 -2.60 -16.32 -6.86
CA THR A 27 -1.57 -16.24 -5.83
C THR A 27 -0.55 -15.20 -6.27
N VAL A 28 -0.29 -14.20 -5.44
CA VAL A 28 0.72 -13.17 -5.69
C VAL A 28 1.81 -13.22 -4.64
N ARG A 29 3.02 -12.87 -5.08
CA ARG A 29 4.17 -12.64 -4.21
C ARG A 29 4.53 -11.15 -4.27
N PRO A 30 4.10 -10.33 -3.29
CA PRO A 30 4.36 -8.89 -3.33
C PRO A 30 5.86 -8.58 -3.27
N HIS A 31 6.26 -7.46 -3.87
CA HIS A 31 7.66 -7.03 -3.88
C HIS A 31 8.07 -6.49 -2.50
N ARG A 32 7.12 -5.85 -1.80
CA ARG A 32 7.27 -5.34 -0.43
C ARG A 32 6.05 -5.64 0.42
N ILE A 33 6.29 -5.83 1.72
CA ILE A 33 5.27 -6.03 2.74
C ILE A 33 5.45 -4.95 3.80
N LEU A 34 4.49 -4.03 3.90
CA LEU A 34 4.53 -2.94 4.87
C LEU A 34 3.81 -3.33 6.15
N SER A 35 4.42 -3.01 7.29
CA SER A 35 3.73 -2.93 8.56
C SER A 35 4.27 -1.75 9.38
N HIS A 36 3.62 -1.52 10.51
CA HIS A 36 3.94 -0.45 11.44
C HIS A 36 3.71 -0.97 12.86
N ASP A 37 3.21 -0.17 13.79
CA ASP A 37 2.87 -0.57 15.17
C ASP A 37 1.98 -1.83 15.24
N ASN A 38 1.17 -2.08 14.20
CA ASN A 38 0.39 -3.31 14.02
C ASN A 38 1.25 -4.59 14.06
N SER A 39 2.57 -4.49 13.82
CA SER A 39 3.54 -5.58 13.91
C SER A 39 3.51 -6.31 15.26
N ALA A 40 3.17 -5.62 16.36
CA ALA A 40 3.03 -6.24 17.68
C ALA A 40 1.87 -7.26 17.75
N ALA A 41 0.78 -7.00 17.04
CA ALA A 41 -0.34 -7.95 16.93
C ALA A 41 -0.05 -9.02 15.87
N ILE A 42 0.48 -8.63 14.72
CA ILE A 42 0.80 -9.53 13.60
C ILE A 42 1.81 -10.59 14.04
N ARG A 43 2.87 -10.24 14.79
CA ARG A 43 3.85 -11.21 15.29
C ARG A 43 3.21 -12.32 16.14
N ARG A 44 2.15 -12.00 16.89
CA ARG A 44 1.45 -12.97 17.76
C ARG A 44 0.63 -13.94 16.92
N ILE A 45 0.01 -13.45 15.84
CA ILE A 45 -0.71 -14.31 14.87
C ILE A 45 0.30 -15.21 14.15
N PHE A 46 1.39 -14.62 13.63
CA PHE A 46 2.46 -15.34 12.94
C PHE A 46 3.04 -16.48 13.79
N GLN A 47 3.31 -16.24 15.08
CA GLN A 47 3.81 -17.26 16.01
C GLN A 47 2.88 -18.48 16.15
N ARG A 48 1.57 -18.32 15.94
CA ARG A 48 0.61 -19.43 16.01
C ARG A 48 0.70 -20.39 14.81
N PHE A 49 1.36 -19.99 13.72
CA PHE A 49 1.57 -20.86 12.56
C PHE A 49 2.68 -21.89 12.80
N GLY A 50 3.44 -21.79 13.91
CA GLY A 50 4.50 -22.75 14.23
C GLY A 50 5.76 -22.61 13.35
N VAL A 51 5.89 -21.49 12.64
CA VAL A 51 7.10 -21.15 11.86
C VAL A 51 8.00 -20.20 12.64
N ASP A 52 9.31 -20.51 12.65
CA ASP A 52 10.28 -19.76 13.44
C ASP A 52 10.80 -18.49 12.76
N ARG A 53 10.83 -18.50 11.43
CA ARG A 53 11.42 -17.45 10.60
C ARG A 53 10.42 -16.88 9.62
N VAL A 54 10.44 -15.56 9.46
CA VAL A 54 9.77 -14.88 8.34
C VAL A 54 10.37 -15.40 7.04
N HIS A 55 9.51 -15.71 6.07
CA HIS A 55 9.90 -16.31 4.79
C HIS A 55 10.88 -15.42 4.00
N GLU A 56 10.59 -14.11 3.90
CA GLU A 56 11.43 -13.15 3.16
C GLU A 56 11.64 -11.84 3.95
N PRO A 57 12.52 -11.83 4.97
CA PRO A 57 12.71 -10.66 5.84
C PRO A 57 13.17 -9.41 5.09
N ASP A 58 13.83 -9.57 3.94
CA ASP A 58 14.28 -8.49 3.07
C ASP A 58 13.15 -7.75 2.34
N ARG A 59 11.96 -8.35 2.24
CA ARG A 59 10.79 -7.68 1.65
C ARG A 59 9.95 -6.94 2.69
N LEU A 60 10.17 -7.21 3.98
CA LEU A 60 9.43 -6.59 5.06
C LEU A 60 9.97 -5.19 5.34
N ILE A 61 9.05 -4.25 5.45
CA ILE A 61 9.31 -2.89 5.90
C ILE A 61 8.49 -2.68 7.17
N ILE A 62 9.15 -2.26 8.26
CA ILE A 62 8.48 -1.95 9.52
C ILE A 62 8.85 -0.51 9.92
N VAL A 63 7.85 0.36 10.04
CA VAL A 63 8.02 1.77 10.45
C VAL A 63 7.21 2.03 11.71
N LEU A 64 7.82 2.53 12.78
CA LEU A 64 7.07 2.91 14.01
C LEU A 64 6.66 4.38 13.96
N ASP A 65 5.37 4.64 13.69
CA ASP A 65 4.85 5.99 13.43
C ASP A 65 3.50 6.30 14.08
N HIS A 66 2.66 5.30 14.38
CA HIS A 66 1.32 5.54 14.91
C HIS A 66 1.31 5.93 16.40
N ALA A 67 2.33 5.50 17.14
CA ALA A 67 2.47 5.74 18.57
C ALA A 67 3.85 6.32 18.89
N ALA A 68 4.16 7.49 18.30
CA ALA A 68 5.49 8.08 18.26
C ALA A 68 5.54 9.50 18.89
N PRO A 69 6.14 9.68 20.09
CA PRO A 69 6.65 8.66 21.01
C PRO A 69 5.52 7.85 21.64
N ALA A 70 5.87 6.70 22.25
CA ALA A 70 4.89 5.79 22.83
C ALA A 70 4.02 6.48 23.91
N PRO A 71 2.70 6.68 23.68
CA PRO A 71 1.86 7.47 24.58
C PRO A 71 1.42 6.68 25.81
N THR A 72 1.59 5.35 25.82
CA THR A 72 1.22 4.49 26.96
C THR A 72 2.24 3.39 27.21
N PRO A 73 2.28 2.80 28.41
CA PRO A 73 3.14 1.64 28.70
C PRO A 73 2.90 0.43 27.79
N LEU A 74 1.67 0.27 27.28
CA LEU A 74 1.36 -0.77 26.30
C LEU A 74 2.05 -0.51 24.96
N HIS A 75 2.03 0.73 24.46
CA HIS A 75 2.75 1.10 23.23
C HIS A 75 4.26 0.94 23.41
N ALA A 76 4.81 1.37 24.55
CA ALA A 76 6.24 1.20 24.85
C ALA A 76 6.66 -0.28 24.84
N ARG A 77 5.83 -1.15 25.44
CA ARG A 77 6.03 -2.60 25.41
C ARG A 77 5.93 -3.16 23.99
N ASN A 78 4.91 -2.78 23.23
CA ASN A 78 4.75 -3.20 21.84
C ASN A 78 5.96 -2.79 20.99
N HIS A 79 6.47 -1.57 21.13
CA HIS A 79 7.68 -1.11 20.43
C HIS A 79 8.91 -1.94 20.81
N ALA A 80 9.09 -2.25 22.10
CA ALA A 80 10.19 -3.11 22.56
C ALA A 80 10.08 -4.53 21.96
N GLU A 81 8.86 -5.10 21.93
CA GLU A 81 8.59 -6.40 21.34
C GLU A 81 8.83 -6.42 19.81
N ILE A 82 8.44 -5.35 19.10
CA ILE A 82 8.68 -5.20 17.66
C ILE A 82 10.19 -5.11 17.39
N ARG A 83 10.93 -4.28 18.14
CA ARG A 83 12.40 -4.17 18.02
C ARG A 83 13.09 -5.51 18.28
N ALA A 84 12.63 -6.29 19.25
CA ALA A 84 13.15 -7.63 19.51
C ALA A 84 12.83 -8.58 18.33
N PHE A 85 11.62 -8.53 17.79
CA PHE A 85 11.21 -9.33 16.64
C PHE A 85 12.02 -9.00 15.38
N VAL A 86 12.18 -7.71 15.05
CA VAL A 86 13.00 -7.21 13.94
C VAL A 86 14.41 -7.79 14.00
N ARG A 87 15.07 -7.68 15.17
CA ARG A 87 16.42 -8.23 15.39
C ARG A 87 16.45 -9.75 15.24
N LYS A 88 15.49 -10.47 15.83
CA LYS A 88 15.41 -11.94 15.74
C LYS A 88 15.24 -12.42 14.30
N GLN A 89 14.43 -11.72 13.51
CA GLN A 89 14.09 -12.12 12.14
C GLN A 89 15.10 -11.63 11.10
N GLY A 90 15.94 -10.65 11.45
CA GLY A 90 16.90 -10.05 10.52
C GLY A 90 16.23 -9.10 9.51
N ILE A 91 15.17 -8.38 9.92
CA ILE A 91 14.47 -7.43 9.06
C ILE A 91 15.35 -6.18 8.90
N ARG A 92 15.83 -5.93 7.68
CA ARG A 92 16.76 -4.83 7.39
C ARG A 92 16.07 -3.47 7.27
N HIS A 93 14.87 -3.44 6.70
CA HIS A 93 14.12 -2.20 6.48
C HIS A 93 13.25 -1.87 7.70
N PHE A 94 13.91 -1.60 8.82
CA PHE A 94 13.28 -1.14 10.06
C PHE A 94 13.59 0.33 10.31
N PHE A 95 12.54 1.11 10.53
CA PHE A 95 12.62 2.53 10.82
C PHE A 95 11.95 2.79 12.17
N ASP A 96 12.75 3.26 13.13
CA ASP A 96 12.27 3.51 14.50
C ASP A 96 11.49 4.83 14.58
N VAL A 97 10.89 5.05 15.75
CA VAL A 97 10.17 6.25 16.14
C VAL A 97 10.98 7.50 15.77
N GLY A 98 10.32 8.43 15.07
CA GLY A 98 10.89 9.71 14.68
C GLY A 98 11.39 9.78 13.23
N ARG A 99 11.43 8.67 12.48
CA ARG A 99 11.78 8.73 11.04
C ARG A 99 10.70 9.39 10.17
N GLY A 100 9.42 9.17 10.47
CA GLY A 100 8.29 9.74 9.75
C GLY A 100 7.12 8.76 9.60
N ILE A 101 6.08 9.20 8.88
CA ILE A 101 4.89 8.38 8.57
C ILE A 101 5.27 7.26 7.62
N CYS A 102 4.80 6.04 7.87
CA CYS A 102 5.19 4.82 7.17
C CYS A 102 5.16 4.94 5.64
N HIS A 103 4.08 5.45 5.06
CA HIS A 103 3.93 5.63 3.61
C HIS A 103 4.95 6.62 3.03
N GLN A 104 5.22 7.71 3.75
CA GLN A 104 6.22 8.70 3.35
C GLN A 104 7.63 8.10 3.41
N VAL A 105 7.96 7.42 4.50
CA VAL A 105 9.27 6.77 4.70
C VAL A 105 9.54 5.74 3.62
N VAL A 106 8.57 4.89 3.28
CA VAL A 106 8.72 3.89 2.20
C VAL A 106 9.04 4.55 0.86
N GLY A 107 8.38 5.66 0.54
CA GLY A 107 8.64 6.42 -0.68
C GLY A 107 10.01 7.10 -0.71
N GLU A 108 10.37 7.81 0.37
CA GLU A 108 11.65 8.53 0.48
C GLU A 108 12.87 7.60 0.47
N GLU A 109 12.75 6.42 1.09
CA GLU A 109 13.81 5.42 1.15
C GLU A 109 13.90 4.57 -0.13
N ALA A 110 13.13 4.91 -1.16
CA ALA A 110 13.08 4.22 -2.45
C ALA A 110 12.85 2.70 -2.33
N LEU A 111 12.04 2.29 -1.35
CA LEU A 111 11.82 0.87 -1.06
C LEU A 111 10.79 0.24 -2.00
N ILE A 112 10.01 1.06 -2.72
CA ILE A 112 9.05 0.63 -3.74
C ILE A 112 9.25 1.47 -5.01
N LEU A 113 9.20 0.81 -6.17
CA LEU A 113 9.45 1.41 -7.48
C LEU A 113 8.25 1.24 -8.42
N PRO A 114 8.17 2.01 -9.53
CA PRO A 114 7.11 1.87 -10.52
C PRO A 114 6.89 0.43 -10.98
N GLY A 115 5.63 0.02 -11.05
CA GLY A 115 5.22 -1.33 -11.43
C GLY A 115 5.41 -2.41 -10.36
N GLN A 116 6.01 -2.10 -9.22
CA GLN A 116 6.09 -3.05 -8.11
C GLN A 116 4.77 -3.12 -7.34
N MET A 117 4.63 -4.15 -6.52
CA MET A 117 3.47 -4.40 -5.67
C MET A 117 3.89 -4.32 -4.20
N ILE A 118 3.18 -3.49 -3.43
CA ILE A 118 3.29 -3.39 -1.97
C ILE A 118 1.95 -3.68 -1.32
N LEU A 119 1.95 -4.61 -0.37
CA LEU A 119 0.80 -4.91 0.47
C LEU A 119 1.11 -4.52 1.92
N GLY A 120 0.18 -3.87 2.59
CA GLY A 120 0.45 -3.26 3.90
C GLY A 120 -0.62 -3.51 4.93
N ALA A 121 -0.22 -3.58 6.20
CA ALA A 121 -1.11 -3.65 7.37
C ALA A 121 -1.84 -2.32 7.69
N ASP A 122 -2.02 -1.46 6.69
CA ASP A 122 -2.55 -0.11 6.78
C ASP A 122 -3.46 0.19 5.58
N SER A 123 -4.61 0.82 5.82
CA SER A 123 -5.62 1.11 4.78
C SER A 123 -5.09 2.01 3.67
N HIS A 124 -4.22 2.96 3.99
CA HIS A 124 -3.72 3.97 3.08
C HIS A 124 -2.48 3.52 2.33
N THR A 125 -2.18 2.22 2.32
CA THR A 125 -1.13 1.63 1.47
C THR A 125 -1.37 1.91 -0.02
N THR A 126 -2.59 2.29 -0.41
CA THR A 126 -2.91 2.87 -1.73
C THR A 126 -2.04 4.08 -2.07
N HIS A 127 -1.50 4.80 -1.08
CA HIS A 127 -0.60 5.94 -1.24
C HIS A 127 0.49 5.67 -2.29
N HIS A 128 1.12 4.49 -2.28
CA HIS A 128 2.22 4.16 -3.20
C HIS A 128 1.84 4.18 -4.69
N GLY A 129 0.56 4.32 -5.01
CA GLY A 129 0.07 4.66 -6.35
C GLY A 129 0.70 5.87 -7.01
N TRP A 130 1.14 6.86 -6.24
CA TRP A 130 1.79 8.06 -6.79
C TRP A 130 3.16 7.76 -7.41
N LEU A 131 3.82 6.67 -6.95
CA LEU A 131 5.07 6.14 -7.51
C LEU A 131 4.83 5.24 -8.73
N GLY A 132 3.59 5.14 -9.21
CA GLY A 132 3.23 4.17 -10.25
C GLY A 132 3.32 2.71 -9.78
N ALA A 133 3.24 2.46 -8.48
CA ALA A 133 3.20 1.12 -7.91
C ALA A 133 1.75 0.66 -7.64
N PHE A 134 1.54 -0.65 -7.51
CA PHE A 134 0.32 -1.19 -6.93
C PHE A 134 0.46 -1.19 -5.41
N GLY A 135 -0.42 -0.47 -4.72
CA GLY A 135 -0.45 -0.39 -3.27
C GLY A 135 -1.81 -0.76 -2.72
N ALA A 136 -1.87 -1.71 -1.78
CA ALA A 136 -3.15 -2.12 -1.18
C ALA A 136 -3.03 -2.46 0.30
N GLY A 137 -4.00 -1.98 1.08
CA GLY A 137 -4.20 -2.40 2.46
C GLY A 137 -4.71 -3.85 2.52
N ILE A 138 -4.22 -4.59 3.51
CA ILE A 138 -4.65 -5.93 3.89
C ILE A 138 -4.67 -6.06 5.43
N GLY A 139 -5.44 -7.03 5.92
CA GLY A 139 -5.63 -7.28 7.34
C GLY A 139 -4.39 -7.89 8.02
N ARG A 140 -4.39 -7.85 9.35
CA ARG A 140 -3.28 -8.39 10.17
C ARG A 140 -3.04 -9.88 9.95
N SER A 141 -4.10 -10.67 9.79
CA SER A 141 -4.00 -12.11 9.52
C SER A 141 -3.40 -12.40 8.14
N GLU A 142 -3.74 -11.58 7.14
CA GLU A 142 -3.20 -11.66 5.79
C GLU A 142 -1.70 -11.32 5.78
N VAL A 143 -1.28 -10.27 6.49
CA VAL A 143 0.14 -9.93 6.66
C VAL A 143 0.89 -11.02 7.42
N ALA A 144 0.30 -11.60 8.46
CA ALA A 144 0.91 -12.73 9.17
C ALA A 144 1.09 -13.94 8.23
N ALA A 145 0.13 -14.22 7.35
CA ALA A 145 0.25 -15.28 6.34
C ALA A 145 1.38 -14.98 5.36
N LEU A 146 1.47 -13.74 4.85
CA LEU A 146 2.59 -13.30 4.01
C LEU A 146 3.94 -13.42 4.70
N TRP A 147 4.02 -13.15 6.00
CA TRP A 147 5.26 -13.36 6.77
C TRP A 147 5.67 -14.84 6.82
N ALA A 148 4.70 -15.76 6.80
CA ALA A 148 4.95 -17.20 6.85
C ALA A 148 5.21 -17.84 5.48
N THR A 149 4.55 -17.37 4.43
CA THR A 149 4.55 -18.02 3.09
C THR A 149 5.22 -17.19 2.01
N GLY A 150 5.34 -15.88 2.18
CA GLY A 150 5.73 -14.93 1.14
C GLY A 150 4.63 -14.62 0.12
N GLU A 151 3.51 -15.33 0.15
CA GLU A 151 2.48 -15.30 -0.90
C GLU A 151 1.06 -15.21 -0.33
N ILE A 152 0.15 -14.59 -1.09
CA ILE A 152 -1.25 -14.41 -0.71
C ILE A 152 -2.16 -14.47 -1.93
N TRP A 153 -3.42 -14.86 -1.73
CA TRP A 153 -4.44 -14.76 -2.77
C TRP A 153 -4.97 -13.34 -2.91
N LEU A 154 -5.06 -12.84 -4.14
CA LEU A 154 -5.78 -11.62 -4.49
C LEU A 154 -6.78 -11.91 -5.59
N ARG A 155 -8.00 -11.35 -5.46
CA ARG A 155 -8.94 -11.26 -6.57
C ARG A 155 -8.60 -10.02 -7.39
N VAL A 156 -8.49 -10.18 -8.70
CA VAL A 156 -8.23 -9.08 -9.62
C VAL A 156 -9.44 -8.12 -9.61
N PRO A 157 -9.26 -6.84 -9.22
CA PRO A 157 -10.38 -5.90 -9.13
C PRO A 157 -10.77 -5.33 -10.50
N GLU A 158 -12.01 -4.88 -10.63
CA GLU A 158 -12.41 -3.95 -11.69
C GLU A 158 -11.67 -2.62 -11.53
N ALA A 159 -11.51 -1.86 -12.62
CA ALA A 159 -10.90 -0.52 -12.59
C ALA A 159 -11.92 0.56 -12.96
N ILE A 160 -11.93 1.66 -12.20
CA ILE A 160 -12.60 2.91 -12.54
C ILE A 160 -11.51 3.87 -13.02
N ARG A 161 -11.65 4.37 -14.24
CA ARG A 161 -10.76 5.39 -14.79
C ARG A 161 -11.23 6.78 -14.41
N ILE A 162 -10.34 7.60 -13.85
CA ILE A 162 -10.58 9.01 -13.53
C ILE A 162 -9.79 9.88 -14.51
N GLU A 163 -10.48 10.48 -15.46
CA GLU A 163 -9.88 11.33 -16.49
C GLU A 163 -9.80 12.80 -16.01
N LEU A 164 -8.60 13.26 -15.65
CA LEU A 164 -8.32 14.63 -15.24
C LEU A 164 -7.97 15.50 -16.46
N ARG A 165 -8.60 16.67 -16.58
CA ARG A 165 -8.40 17.62 -17.67
C ARG A 165 -8.14 19.03 -17.14
N GLY A 166 -7.34 19.81 -17.87
CA GLY A 166 -6.99 21.18 -17.48
C GLY A 166 -6.03 21.25 -16.28
N ARG A 167 -6.10 22.35 -15.54
CA ARG A 167 -5.21 22.65 -14.39
C ARG A 167 -6.02 23.15 -13.20
N LEU A 168 -5.51 22.93 -11.98
CA LEU A 168 -6.11 23.49 -10.78
C LEU A 168 -6.06 25.03 -10.82
N ARG A 169 -7.15 25.67 -10.39
CA ARG A 169 -7.22 27.13 -10.28
C ARG A 169 -6.35 27.61 -9.09
N PRO A 170 -5.87 28.86 -9.09
CA PRO A 170 -5.19 29.42 -7.93
C PRO A 170 -6.00 29.23 -6.65
N GLY A 171 -5.35 28.76 -5.59
CA GLY A 171 -5.99 28.45 -4.30
C GLY A 171 -6.67 27.08 -4.20
N VAL A 172 -6.74 26.29 -5.29
CA VAL A 172 -7.25 24.91 -5.28
C VAL A 172 -6.07 23.94 -5.27
N THR A 173 -6.11 22.95 -4.38
CA THR A 173 -5.04 21.96 -4.18
C THR A 173 -5.48 20.55 -4.62
N ALA A 174 -4.52 19.62 -4.69
CA ALA A 174 -4.85 18.21 -4.93
C ALA A 174 -5.69 17.58 -3.80
N LYS A 175 -5.64 18.13 -2.58
CA LYS A 175 -6.54 17.73 -1.49
C LYS A 175 -7.98 18.09 -1.83
N ASP A 176 -8.24 19.30 -2.33
CA ASP A 176 -9.57 19.74 -2.73
C ASP A 176 -10.12 18.89 -3.88
N LEU A 177 -9.26 18.58 -4.86
CA LEU A 177 -9.58 17.66 -5.95
C LEU A 177 -9.93 16.27 -5.41
N GLY A 178 -9.11 15.71 -4.52
CA GLY A 178 -9.35 14.41 -3.90
C GLY A 178 -10.66 14.35 -3.12
N LEU A 179 -10.95 15.37 -2.30
CA LEU A 179 -12.22 15.49 -1.57
C LEU A 179 -13.42 15.61 -2.52
N TRP A 180 -13.27 16.35 -3.62
CA TRP A 180 -14.31 16.45 -4.65
C TRP A 180 -14.57 15.10 -5.33
N ILE A 181 -13.52 14.34 -5.66
CA ILE A 181 -13.63 12.98 -6.21
C ILE A 181 -14.34 12.06 -5.21
N LEU A 182 -13.97 12.09 -3.93
CA LEU A 182 -14.63 11.33 -2.88
C LEU A 182 -16.12 11.67 -2.76
N ARG A 183 -16.49 12.95 -2.90
CA ARG A 183 -17.89 13.36 -2.94
C ARG A 183 -18.64 12.77 -4.14
N VAL A 184 -18.00 12.68 -5.31
CA VAL A 184 -18.60 12.12 -6.53
C VAL A 184 -18.75 10.60 -6.43
N LEU A 185 -17.75 9.90 -5.90
CA LEU A 185 -17.79 8.44 -5.73
C LEU A 185 -18.71 8.02 -4.58
N GLY A 186 -18.72 8.78 -3.49
CA GLY A 186 -19.29 8.36 -2.21
C GLY A 186 -18.34 7.46 -1.41
N GLN A 187 -18.67 7.23 -0.14
CA GLN A 187 -17.83 6.53 0.84
C GLN A 187 -17.48 5.09 0.43
N ASP A 188 -18.37 4.41 -0.30
CA ASP A 188 -18.16 3.02 -0.76
C ASP A 188 -18.09 2.90 -2.30
N GLY A 189 -17.98 4.03 -3.00
CA GLY A 189 -18.12 4.09 -4.46
C GLY A 189 -17.04 3.34 -5.24
N ALA A 190 -15.92 3.02 -4.60
CA ALA A 190 -14.81 2.27 -5.16
C ALA A 190 -14.51 0.97 -4.39
N THR A 191 -15.47 0.44 -3.61
CA THR A 191 -15.28 -0.79 -2.82
C THR A 191 -14.72 -1.93 -3.67
N TYR A 192 -13.51 -2.38 -3.31
CA TYR A 192 -12.75 -3.42 -4.03
C TYR A 192 -12.45 -3.11 -5.51
N ARG A 193 -12.54 -1.86 -5.94
CA ARG A 193 -12.16 -1.42 -7.29
C ARG A 193 -10.82 -0.71 -7.26
N ALA A 194 -10.08 -0.79 -8.36
CA ALA A 194 -8.92 0.05 -8.59
C ALA A 194 -9.36 1.41 -9.14
N LEU A 195 -8.71 2.50 -8.69
CA LEU A 195 -8.89 3.83 -9.25
C LEU A 195 -7.64 4.19 -10.07
N GLU A 196 -7.81 4.35 -11.38
CA GLU A 196 -6.70 4.67 -12.29
C GLU A 196 -6.86 6.09 -12.82
N PHE A 197 -6.03 7.01 -12.32
CA PHE A 197 -5.99 8.39 -12.76
C PHE A 197 -5.31 8.49 -14.12
N ALA A 198 -5.85 9.34 -14.99
CA ALA A 198 -5.31 9.56 -16.32
C ALA A 198 -5.67 10.95 -16.85
N GLY A 199 -5.26 11.23 -18.09
CA GLY A 199 -5.51 12.52 -18.75
C GLY A 199 -4.42 13.55 -18.49
N GLU A 200 -4.41 14.60 -19.31
CA GLU A 200 -3.41 15.67 -19.28
C GLU A 200 -3.34 16.40 -17.93
N GLY A 201 -4.43 16.40 -17.16
CA GLY A 201 -4.49 17.07 -15.87
C GLY A 201 -3.55 16.46 -14.84
N VAL A 202 -3.19 15.17 -14.97
CA VAL A 202 -2.20 14.51 -14.11
C VAL A 202 -0.83 15.21 -14.24
N GLY A 203 -0.41 15.51 -15.47
CA GLY A 203 0.85 16.19 -15.75
C GLY A 203 0.92 17.63 -15.24
N SER A 204 -0.22 18.23 -14.88
CA SER A 204 -0.26 19.56 -14.26
C SER A 204 0.02 19.58 -12.76
N LEU A 205 0.02 18.41 -12.10
CA LEU A 205 0.24 18.26 -10.67
C LEU A 205 1.72 18.06 -10.37
N SER A 206 2.23 18.73 -9.33
CA SER A 206 3.56 18.44 -8.77
C SER A 206 3.61 17.02 -8.18
N ILE A 207 4.81 16.50 -7.96
CA ILE A 207 5.01 15.17 -7.37
C ILE A 207 4.32 15.07 -5.99
N GLU A 208 4.47 16.09 -5.15
CA GLU A 208 3.87 16.15 -3.82
C GLU A 208 2.34 16.20 -3.90
N ALA A 209 1.79 16.95 -4.87
CA ALA A 209 0.36 17.01 -5.10
C ALA A 209 -0.22 15.65 -5.52
N ARG A 210 0.54 14.86 -6.30
CA ARG A 210 0.13 13.51 -6.70
C ARG A 210 0.06 12.54 -5.53
N MET A 211 0.89 12.69 -4.49
CA MET A 211 0.86 11.83 -3.28
C MET A 211 -0.50 11.87 -2.56
N ALA A 212 -1.17 13.01 -2.58
CA ALA A 212 -2.44 13.20 -1.88
C ALA A 212 -3.59 12.38 -2.49
N LEU A 213 -3.60 12.21 -3.81
CA LEU A 213 -4.73 11.59 -4.51
C LEU A 213 -4.90 10.10 -4.16
N PRO A 214 -3.92 9.20 -4.39
CA PRO A 214 -4.10 7.79 -4.15
C PRO A 214 -4.17 7.46 -2.66
N ASN A 215 -3.59 8.29 -1.79
CA ASN A 215 -3.77 8.20 -0.35
C ASN A 215 -5.24 8.37 0.06
N LEU A 216 -5.91 9.44 -0.41
CA LEU A 216 -7.31 9.71 -0.10
C LEU A 216 -8.27 8.66 -0.66
N MET A 217 -7.90 7.96 -1.73
CA MET A 217 -8.78 6.98 -2.37
C MET A 217 -9.09 5.76 -1.48
N ALA A 218 -8.32 5.54 -0.42
CA ALA A 218 -8.68 4.55 0.61
C ALA A 218 -10.07 4.84 1.23
N GLU A 219 -10.45 6.12 1.34
CA GLU A 219 -11.74 6.56 1.91
C GLU A 219 -12.95 6.26 1.02
N ALA A 220 -12.73 5.84 -0.24
CA ALA A 220 -13.79 5.36 -1.15
C ALA A 220 -13.90 3.82 -1.18
N GLY A 221 -13.11 3.13 -0.36
CA GLY A 221 -12.99 1.67 -0.37
C GLY A 221 -12.12 1.11 -1.51
N ALA A 222 -11.31 1.95 -2.17
CA ALA A 222 -10.48 1.53 -3.29
C ALA A 222 -9.47 0.45 -2.89
N LYS A 223 -9.35 -0.61 -3.71
CA LYS A 223 -8.34 -1.66 -3.49
C LYS A 223 -6.94 -1.18 -3.84
N ASN A 224 -6.83 -0.37 -4.87
CA ASN A 224 -5.60 0.25 -5.37
C ASN A 224 -5.98 1.61 -5.95
N ALA A 225 -5.08 2.59 -5.88
CA ALA A 225 -5.21 3.83 -6.61
C ALA A 225 -3.89 4.11 -7.30
N TYR A 226 -3.89 4.50 -8.58
CA TYR A 226 -2.69 4.55 -9.40
C TYR A 226 -2.64 5.83 -10.23
N LEU A 227 -1.45 6.44 -10.27
CA LEU A 227 -1.10 7.47 -11.23
C LEU A 227 0.02 6.97 -12.15
N PRO A 228 -0.04 7.23 -13.47
CA PRO A 228 1.03 6.87 -14.36
C PRO A 228 2.33 7.61 -14.03
N PRO A 229 3.50 6.93 -14.04
CA PRO A 229 4.79 7.60 -13.99
C PRO A 229 5.06 8.34 -15.30
N ASP A 230 5.75 9.48 -15.23
CA ASP A 230 6.13 10.36 -16.34
C ASP A 230 7.56 10.91 -16.21
#